data_AF-A0A6J4BUV0-F1
#
_entry.id   AF-A0A6J4BUV0-F1
#
_cell.length_a   1.000
_cell.length_b   1.000
_cell.length_c   1.000
_cell.angle_alpha   90.00
_cell.angle_beta   90.00
_cell.angle_gamma   90.00
#
_symmetry.space_group_name_H-M   'P 1'
#
loop_
_entity.id
_entity.type
_entity.pdbx_description
1 polymer ?
#
loop_
_entity_poly.entity_id
_entity_poly.type
_entity_poly.pdbx_seq_one_letter_code
_entity_poly.pdbx_strand_id
1 'polypeptide(L)'
;MRTFNFIGNDSLNPCVPSQTCIAWNPVYLTDAGRQQLTSSAAGGGRAIVMMNNDLKLPYADQFSLGLRGRFSPVELEVGFTHIASNDGFAFLLGNRRPDGSFFFNDPASVSDVPQSPFTYSPNGYGSIILGTNGLKTNSDAVYFKLTKTYSAASPWSIDATYTYTQADENRQFGETYALDYAQISDYPTLRSSGVPRHRFVIAGSVDTPIGVTISSKFQIESPSYLKAFIDNSDPFSRTLVGRQADSLGDLWGRRQLDFAFTKYVPLGFITDQTKIRMRLDILNVMNDRNYTDFNNSPIDPNYGQRSTYSTGGNAPRTIKLSAGFSF
;
A
#
# COMPACT_ATOMS: atom_id res chain seq x y z
N MET A 1 3.71 18.69 -28.47
CA MET A 1 2.37 19.11 -28.94
C MET A 1 1.54 19.45 -27.71
N ARG A 2 0.93 20.64 -27.67
CA ARG A 2 0.16 21.14 -26.53
C ARG A 2 -1.32 21.13 -26.92
N THR A 3 -2.18 20.62 -26.04
CA THR A 3 -3.62 20.52 -26.30
C THR A 3 -4.34 21.63 -25.54
N PHE A 4 -5.23 22.35 -26.22
CA PHE A 4 -6.14 23.32 -25.63
C PHE A 4 -7.56 22.80 -25.74
N ASN A 5 -8.28 22.78 -24.63
CA ASN A 5 -9.70 22.46 -24.57
C ASN A 5 -10.51 23.76 -24.53
N PHE A 6 -11.68 23.77 -25.18
CA PHE A 6 -12.56 24.93 -25.18
C PHE A 6 -13.71 24.74 -24.19
N ILE A 7 -13.93 25.73 -23.34
CA ILE A 7 -15.01 25.73 -22.34
C ILE A 7 -16.35 25.58 -23.07
N GLY A 8 -17.16 24.61 -22.65
CA GLY A 8 -18.49 24.34 -23.21
C GLY A 8 -18.53 23.56 -24.52
N ASN A 9 -17.37 23.12 -25.04
CA ASN A 9 -17.31 22.32 -26.27
C ASN A 9 -17.70 20.84 -26.07
N ASP A 10 -17.54 20.32 -24.85
CA ASP A 10 -17.97 18.97 -24.47
C ASP A 10 -18.84 19.07 -23.20
N SER A 11 -20.14 18.79 -23.34
CA SER A 11 -21.10 18.79 -22.23
C SER A 11 -20.97 17.57 -21.33
N LEU A 12 -20.27 16.51 -21.79
CA LEU A 12 -19.99 15.29 -21.04
C LEU A 12 -18.67 15.40 -20.28
N ASN A 13 -17.70 16.16 -20.79
CA ASN A 13 -16.40 16.41 -20.15
C ASN A 13 -16.06 17.91 -20.09
N PRO A 14 -16.78 18.70 -19.29
CA PRO A 14 -16.51 20.13 -19.14
C PRO A 14 -15.13 20.35 -18.50
N CYS A 15 -14.26 21.10 -19.16
CA CYS A 15 -12.97 21.46 -18.59
C CYS A 15 -13.10 22.68 -17.66
N VAL A 16 -12.30 22.72 -16.59
CA VAL A 16 -12.25 23.85 -15.64
C VAL A 16 -11.36 24.95 -16.20
N PRO A 17 -11.80 26.23 -16.21
CA PRO A 17 -11.02 27.35 -16.74
C PRO A 17 -9.57 27.36 -16.22
N SER A 18 -8.61 27.29 -17.14
CA SER A 18 -7.17 27.23 -16.84
C SER A 18 -6.35 27.65 -18.07
N GLN A 19 -5.02 27.63 -17.97
CA GLN A 19 -4.16 27.97 -19.12
C GLN A 19 -4.32 27.06 -20.34
N THR A 20 -4.90 25.86 -20.18
CA THR A 20 -5.16 24.92 -21.28
C THR A 20 -6.65 24.62 -21.46
N CYS A 21 -7.52 25.28 -20.69
CA CYS A 21 -8.97 25.24 -20.83
C CYS A 21 -9.49 26.67 -20.93
N ILE A 22 -9.72 27.12 -22.16
CA ILE A 22 -9.94 28.53 -22.49
C ILE A 22 -11.28 28.73 -23.19
N ALA A 23 -11.80 29.95 -23.22
CA ALA A 23 -12.96 30.27 -24.04
C ALA A 23 -12.60 30.16 -25.54
N TRP A 24 -13.53 29.69 -26.36
CA TRP A 24 -13.36 29.72 -27.82
C TRP A 24 -13.29 31.17 -28.32
N ASN A 25 -12.32 31.46 -29.18
CA ASN A 25 -12.23 32.72 -29.90
C ASN A 25 -12.04 32.43 -31.40
N PRO A 26 -12.86 33.00 -32.30
CA PRO A 26 -12.73 32.81 -33.75
C PRO A 26 -11.34 33.10 -34.31
N VAL A 27 -10.53 33.93 -33.63
CA VAL A 27 -9.13 34.21 -34.04
C VAL A 27 -8.29 32.93 -34.20
N TYR A 28 -8.61 31.87 -33.44
CA TYR A 28 -7.91 30.57 -33.49
C TYR A 28 -8.09 29.80 -34.82
N LEU A 29 -9.00 30.24 -35.69
CA LEU A 29 -9.11 29.73 -37.06
C LEU A 29 -7.96 30.21 -37.96
N THR A 30 -7.25 31.27 -37.56
CA THR A 30 -6.09 31.82 -38.27
C THR A 30 -4.77 31.29 -37.70
N ASP A 31 -3.71 31.25 -38.50
CA ASP A 31 -2.36 30.88 -38.02
C ASP A 31 -1.87 31.84 -36.93
N ALA A 32 -2.09 33.15 -37.09
CA ALA A 32 -1.69 34.15 -36.12
C ALA A 32 -2.40 33.95 -34.76
N GLY A 33 -3.71 33.65 -34.77
CA GLY A 33 -4.44 33.35 -33.54
C GLY A 33 -4.02 32.04 -32.88
N ARG A 34 -3.65 31.01 -33.65
CA ARG A 34 -3.05 29.79 -33.08
C ARG A 34 -1.66 30.05 -32.49
N GLN A 35 -0.85 30.91 -33.11
CA GLN A 35 0.45 31.31 -32.56
C GLN A 35 0.30 32.07 -31.22
N GLN A 36 -0.78 32.84 -31.04
CA GLN A 36 -1.09 33.49 -29.76
C GLN A 36 -1.33 32.48 -28.63
N LEU A 37 -1.89 31.30 -28.91
CA LEU A 37 -2.03 30.24 -27.92
C LEU A 37 -0.68 29.69 -27.46
N THR A 38 0.28 29.58 -28.39
CA THR A 38 1.63 29.13 -28.06
C THR A 38 2.43 30.17 -27.29
N SER A 39 2.19 31.47 -27.51
CA SER A 39 2.92 32.55 -26.83
C SER A 39 2.30 32.97 -25.49
N SER A 40 0.99 32.81 -25.30
CA SER A 40 0.26 33.24 -24.09
C SER A 40 0.28 32.20 -22.96
N ALA A 41 0.55 30.93 -23.28
CA ALA A 41 0.63 29.86 -22.29
C ALA A 41 2.01 29.81 -21.61
N ALA A 42 2.25 30.71 -20.65
CA ALA A 42 3.43 30.68 -19.77
C ALA A 42 3.24 29.68 -18.61
N GLY A 43 4.00 28.59 -18.63
CA GLY A 43 3.93 27.53 -17.62
C GLY A 43 2.99 26.39 -18.03
N GLY A 44 3.33 25.15 -17.65
CA GLY A 44 2.69 23.91 -18.12
C GLY A 44 3.48 23.15 -19.20
N GLY A 45 4.78 23.45 -19.34
CA GLY A 45 5.74 22.55 -19.98
C GLY A 45 5.91 21.25 -19.19
N ARG A 46 6.55 20.25 -19.79
CA ARG A 46 6.88 19.01 -19.08
C ARG A 46 7.79 19.32 -17.88
N ALA A 47 7.72 18.48 -16.84
CA ALA A 47 8.68 18.54 -15.75
C ALA A 47 10.12 18.40 -16.30
N ILE A 48 11.06 19.14 -15.73
CA ILE A 48 12.48 18.96 -16.00
C ILE A 48 12.95 17.85 -15.06
N VAL A 49 13.18 16.65 -15.58
CA VAL A 49 13.66 15.52 -14.78
C VAL A 49 15.16 15.39 -14.98
N MET A 50 15.92 15.59 -13.90
CA MET A 50 17.36 15.42 -13.88
C MET A 50 17.72 14.25 -12.98
N MET A 51 18.65 13.41 -13.44
CA MET A 51 19.16 12.29 -12.66
C MET A 51 20.52 12.69 -12.10
N ASN A 52 20.78 12.36 -10.85
CA ASN A 52 22.13 12.48 -10.30
C ASN A 52 23.09 11.61 -11.15
N ASN A 53 24.26 12.14 -11.52
CA ASN A 53 25.25 11.37 -12.28
C ASN A 53 25.88 10.27 -11.42
N ASP A 54 25.95 10.49 -10.11
CA ASP A 54 26.57 9.59 -9.13
C ASP A 54 25.52 8.75 -8.40
N LEU A 55 24.52 8.23 -9.14
CA LEU A 55 23.55 7.30 -8.55
C LEU A 55 24.25 6.04 -8.09
N LYS A 56 23.96 5.65 -6.85
CA LYS A 56 24.43 4.41 -6.25
C LYS A 56 23.51 3.25 -6.61
N LEU A 57 24.07 2.06 -6.65
CA LEU A 57 23.30 0.82 -6.75
C LEU A 57 22.57 0.59 -5.42
N PRO A 58 21.24 0.49 -5.38
CA PRO A 58 20.52 0.09 -4.19
C PRO A 58 20.94 -1.32 -3.74
N TYR A 59 21.08 -1.52 -2.44
CA TYR A 59 21.46 -2.82 -1.87
C TYR A 59 20.71 -3.12 -0.58
N ALA A 60 20.70 -4.40 -0.19
CA ALA A 60 20.15 -4.84 1.08
C ALA A 60 21.09 -5.84 1.76
N ASP A 61 21.43 -5.57 3.01
CA ASP A 61 22.13 -6.50 3.87
C ASP A 61 21.10 -7.35 4.60
N GLN A 62 21.27 -8.66 4.55
CA GLN A 62 20.33 -9.60 5.15
C GLN A 62 21.06 -10.62 6.03
N PHE A 63 20.52 -10.81 7.24
CA PHE A 63 20.91 -11.87 8.15
C PHE A 63 19.67 -12.68 8.54
N SER A 64 19.79 -14.01 8.58
CA SER A 64 18.72 -14.88 9.05
C SER A 64 19.26 -16.05 9.87
N LEU A 65 18.50 -16.43 10.89
CA LEU A 65 18.77 -17.56 11.76
C LEU A 65 17.48 -18.33 12.00
N GLY A 66 17.53 -19.66 11.91
CA GLY A 66 16.36 -20.50 12.15
C GLY A 66 16.72 -21.78 12.89
N LEU A 67 15.84 -22.20 13.80
CA LEU A 67 15.90 -23.48 14.49
C LEU A 67 14.60 -24.25 14.22
N ARG A 68 14.74 -25.48 13.77
CA ARG A 68 13.62 -26.40 13.52
C ARG A 68 13.83 -27.70 14.30
N GLY A 69 12.80 -28.16 15.00
CA GLY A 69 12.77 -29.41 15.73
C GLY A 69 11.57 -30.26 15.34
N ARG A 70 11.81 -31.56 15.14
CA ARG A 70 10.76 -32.55 14.86
C ARG A 70 10.45 -33.35 16.12
N PHE A 71 9.23 -33.22 16.61
CA PHE A 71 8.70 -33.88 17.81
C PHE A 71 7.44 -34.65 17.43
N SER A 72 7.60 -35.83 16.83
CA SER A 72 6.49 -36.61 16.27
C SER A 72 5.27 -36.63 17.22
N PRO A 73 4.08 -36.17 16.77
CA PRO A 73 3.68 -35.89 15.38
C PRO A 73 3.81 -34.42 14.92
N VAL A 74 4.41 -33.53 15.71
CA VAL A 74 4.51 -32.08 15.44
C VAL A 74 5.93 -31.66 15.06
N GLU A 75 6.05 -30.62 14.25
CA GLU A 75 7.28 -29.90 13.93
C GLU A 75 7.13 -28.47 14.47
N LEU A 76 8.18 -27.99 15.14
CA LEU A 76 8.27 -26.63 15.65
C LEU A 76 9.42 -25.92 14.95
N GLU A 77 9.21 -24.67 14.60
CA GLU A 77 10.24 -23.81 14.01
C GLU A 77 10.16 -22.41 14.61
N VAL A 78 11.32 -21.84 14.89
CA VAL A 78 11.49 -20.44 15.24
C VAL A 78 12.56 -19.85 14.33
N GLY A 79 12.32 -18.65 13.83
CA GLY A 79 13.31 -17.96 13.01
C GLY A 79 13.31 -16.47 13.24
N PHE A 80 14.48 -15.89 13.00
CA PHE A 80 14.74 -14.47 13.03
C PHE A 80 15.31 -14.03 11.68
N THR A 81 14.90 -12.87 11.21
CA THR A 81 15.44 -12.23 10.00
C THR A 81 15.63 -10.74 10.25
N HIS A 82 16.81 -10.23 9.89
CA HIS A 82 17.13 -8.81 9.80
C HIS A 82 17.39 -8.46 8.34
N ILE A 83 16.75 -7.40 7.84
CA ILE A 83 16.97 -6.87 6.49
C ILE A 83 17.09 -5.35 6.58
N ALA A 84 18.25 -4.82 6.19
CA ALA A 84 18.50 -3.38 6.08
C ALA A 84 18.77 -3.02 4.61
N SER A 85 17.83 -2.31 3.98
CA SER A 85 17.96 -1.82 2.61
C SER A 85 18.42 -0.37 2.60
N ASN A 86 19.39 -0.05 1.75
CA ASN A 86 20.03 1.25 1.65
C ASN A 86 20.13 1.71 0.19
N ASP A 87 20.37 3.01 0.02
CA ASP A 87 20.54 3.67 -1.27
C ASP A 87 19.37 3.45 -2.24
N GLY A 88 18.15 3.24 -1.73
CA GLY A 88 16.97 3.13 -2.57
C GLY A 88 16.70 4.44 -3.33
N PHE A 89 16.19 4.31 -4.55
CA PHE A 89 15.98 5.44 -5.46
C PHE A 89 14.79 6.30 -5.03
N ALA A 90 14.92 7.62 -5.16
CA ALA A 90 13.87 8.60 -4.90
C ALA A 90 13.91 9.77 -5.89
N PHE A 91 12.75 10.40 -6.09
CA PHE A 91 12.60 11.69 -6.75
C PHE A 91 12.37 12.79 -5.72
N LEU A 92 13.17 13.85 -5.76
CA LEU A 92 13.02 15.06 -4.96
C LEU A 92 12.47 16.21 -5.79
N LEU A 93 11.85 17.19 -5.13
CA LEU A 93 11.48 18.45 -5.77
C LEU A 93 12.71 19.37 -5.88
N GLY A 94 13.09 19.71 -7.09
CA GLY A 94 14.23 20.58 -7.39
C GLY A 94 13.90 22.07 -7.43
N ASN A 95 12.63 22.45 -7.44
CA ASN A 95 12.22 23.86 -7.39
C ASN A 95 12.80 24.55 -6.15
N ARG A 96 13.18 25.82 -6.29
CA ARG A 96 13.63 26.68 -5.20
C ARG A 96 12.99 28.05 -5.35
N ARG A 97 12.78 28.73 -4.23
CA ARG A 97 12.33 30.12 -4.20
C ARG A 97 13.41 31.06 -4.77
N PRO A 98 13.10 32.33 -5.09
CA PRO A 98 14.07 33.25 -5.68
C PRO A 98 15.34 33.47 -4.83
N ASP A 99 15.23 33.30 -3.51
CA ASP A 99 16.33 33.35 -2.54
C ASP A 99 17.11 32.02 -2.42
N GLY A 100 16.72 30.99 -3.18
CA GLY A 100 17.30 29.65 -3.15
C GLY A 100 16.74 28.72 -2.09
N SER A 101 15.82 29.17 -1.23
CA SER A 101 15.26 28.36 -0.15
C SER A 101 14.23 27.33 -0.66
N PHE A 102 14.05 26.24 0.09
CA PHE A 102 12.99 25.26 -0.17
C PHE A 102 11.70 25.71 0.53
N PHE A 103 11.74 25.76 1.86
CA PHE A 103 10.76 26.47 2.66
C PHE A 103 11.16 27.93 2.77
N PHE A 104 10.18 28.83 2.75
CA PHE A 104 10.45 30.22 3.13
C PHE A 104 10.87 30.27 4.60
N ASN A 105 11.68 31.25 4.95
CA ASN A 105 12.27 31.43 6.27
C ASN A 105 11.70 32.64 7.04
N ASP A 106 10.72 33.33 6.46
CA ASP A 106 10.09 34.54 7.01
C ASP A 106 8.55 34.40 6.94
N PRO A 107 7.90 33.70 7.89
CA PRO A 107 6.45 33.66 7.99
C PRO A 107 5.92 35.06 8.33
N ALA A 108 5.10 35.62 7.42
CA ALA A 108 4.51 36.95 7.57
C ALA A 108 3.11 36.90 8.21
N SER A 109 2.47 35.73 8.24
CA SER A 109 1.16 35.47 8.83
C SER A 109 1.19 34.31 9.82
N VAL A 110 0.31 34.33 10.81
CA VAL A 110 0.07 33.21 11.73
C VAL A 110 -0.45 31.94 11.03
N SER A 111 -0.91 32.06 9.78
CA SER A 111 -1.33 30.96 8.93
C SER A 111 -0.20 30.40 8.05
N ASP A 112 0.97 31.04 8.04
CA ASP A 112 2.08 30.63 7.18
C ASP A 112 2.75 29.40 7.76
N VAL A 113 2.73 28.31 7.00
CA VAL A 113 3.34 27.03 7.38
C VAL A 113 4.34 26.60 6.30
N PRO A 114 5.30 25.69 6.57
CA PRO A 114 6.25 25.24 5.56
C PRO A 114 5.53 24.70 4.31
N GLN A 115 5.85 25.25 3.14
CA GLN A 115 5.27 24.82 1.86
C GLN A 115 6.35 24.52 0.85
N SER A 116 6.31 23.30 0.28
CA SER A 116 7.16 22.89 -0.84
C SER A 116 7.00 23.86 -2.02
N PRO A 117 8.08 24.29 -2.69
CA PRO A 117 8.06 25.36 -3.68
C PRO A 117 7.54 24.92 -5.07
N PHE A 118 6.42 24.20 -5.13
CA PHE A 118 5.83 23.72 -6.38
C PHE A 118 5.53 24.84 -7.39
N THR A 119 5.14 26.02 -6.91
CA THR A 119 4.80 27.18 -7.73
C THR A 119 6.02 27.93 -8.26
N TYR A 120 7.23 27.67 -7.75
CA TYR A 120 8.48 28.30 -8.19
C TYR A 120 9.20 27.45 -9.25
N SER A 121 8.47 27.13 -10.32
CA SER A 121 9.01 26.39 -11.47
C SER A 121 9.75 27.33 -12.43
N PRO A 122 10.75 26.85 -13.18
CA PRO A 122 11.40 27.65 -14.23
C PRO A 122 10.38 28.15 -15.26
N ASN A 123 10.59 29.37 -15.76
CA ASN A 123 9.67 29.99 -16.71
C ASN A 123 9.47 29.10 -17.96
N GLY A 124 8.22 28.79 -18.29
CA GLY A 124 7.85 27.93 -19.41
C GLY A 124 7.85 26.42 -19.14
N TYR A 125 8.28 25.97 -17.96
CA TYR A 125 8.35 24.54 -17.60
C TYR A 125 7.45 24.18 -16.41
N GLY A 126 7.27 22.87 -16.19
CA GLY A 126 6.74 22.35 -14.93
C GLY A 126 7.83 22.25 -13.86
N SER A 127 7.54 21.55 -12.77
CA SER A 127 8.51 21.35 -11.69
C SER A 127 9.82 20.72 -12.16
N ILE A 128 10.92 21.08 -11.51
CA ILE A 128 12.17 20.35 -11.56
C ILE A 128 12.03 19.14 -10.64
N ILE A 129 12.34 17.96 -11.14
CA ILE A 129 12.35 16.69 -10.40
C ILE A 129 13.76 16.13 -10.45
N LEU A 130 14.31 15.77 -9.28
CA LEU A 130 15.68 15.31 -9.13
C LEU A 130 15.69 13.83 -8.71
N GLY A 131 16.18 12.95 -9.58
CA GLY A 131 16.41 11.55 -9.26
C GLY A 131 17.69 11.38 -8.44
N THR A 132 17.58 10.74 -7.27
CA THR A 132 18.67 10.52 -6.32
C THR A 132 18.53 9.17 -5.63
N ASN A 133 19.47 8.82 -4.76
CA ASN A 133 19.36 7.73 -3.80
C ASN A 133 19.17 8.27 -2.38
N GLY A 134 18.60 7.44 -1.51
CA GLY A 134 18.58 7.66 -0.07
C GLY A 134 17.35 7.09 0.64
N LEU A 135 16.46 6.39 -0.05
CA LEU A 135 15.46 5.58 0.64
C LEU A 135 16.15 4.49 1.45
N LYS A 136 15.70 4.32 2.69
CA LYS A 136 16.18 3.32 3.63
C LYS A 136 15.00 2.61 4.26
N THR A 137 15.11 1.29 4.37
CA THR A 137 14.16 0.47 5.12
C THR A 137 14.94 -0.47 6.02
N ASN A 138 14.40 -0.71 7.22
CA ASN A 138 14.92 -1.70 8.15
C ASN A 138 13.77 -2.62 8.56
N SER A 139 14.02 -3.92 8.68
CA SER A 139 13.02 -4.91 9.09
C SER A 139 13.65 -6.01 9.93
N ASP A 140 13.26 -6.07 11.19
CA ASP A 140 13.51 -7.16 12.12
C ASP A 140 12.22 -7.97 12.29
N ALA A 141 12.28 -9.27 11.98
CA ALA A 141 11.14 -10.16 12.13
C ALA A 141 11.52 -11.43 12.89
N VAL A 142 10.65 -11.83 13.82
CA VAL A 142 10.70 -13.14 14.49
C VAL A 142 9.42 -13.87 14.14
N TYR A 143 9.53 -15.15 13.79
CA TYR A 143 8.37 -16.01 13.61
C TYR A 143 8.46 -17.29 14.43
N PHE A 144 7.29 -17.81 14.77
CA PHE A 144 7.09 -19.09 15.43
C PHE A 144 6.11 -19.89 14.60
N LYS A 145 6.45 -21.15 14.30
CA LYS A 145 5.67 -22.02 13.46
C LYS A 145 5.47 -23.38 14.13
N LEU A 146 4.24 -23.86 14.05
CA LEU A 146 3.80 -25.19 14.47
C LEU A 146 3.17 -25.89 13.28
N THR A 147 3.66 -27.09 12.96
CA THR A 147 3.09 -27.93 11.90
C THR A 147 2.81 -29.32 12.43
N LYS A 148 1.65 -29.87 12.13
CA LYS A 148 1.36 -31.31 12.25
C LYS A 148 0.89 -31.80 10.88
N THR A 149 1.61 -32.77 10.33
CA THR A 149 1.26 -33.37 9.05
C THR A 149 0.08 -34.32 9.17
N TYR A 150 -0.74 -34.37 8.12
CA TYR A 150 -1.81 -35.35 7.99
C TYR A 150 -1.23 -36.77 7.86
N SER A 151 -1.85 -37.76 8.49
CA SER A 151 -1.59 -39.18 8.24
C SER A 151 -2.87 -39.99 8.33
N ALA A 152 -2.93 -41.16 7.68
CA ALA A 152 -4.12 -42.01 7.75
C ALA A 152 -4.46 -42.45 9.19
N ALA A 153 -3.44 -42.65 10.03
CA ALA A 153 -3.61 -42.99 11.44
C ALA A 153 -4.01 -41.78 12.32
N SER A 154 -3.77 -40.55 11.85
CA SER A 154 -4.13 -39.32 12.54
C SER A 154 -4.63 -38.30 11.52
N PRO A 155 -5.89 -38.45 11.05
CA PRO A 155 -6.38 -37.84 9.83
C PRO A 155 -6.80 -36.38 10.02
N TRP A 156 -5.88 -35.59 10.59
CA TRP A 156 -5.96 -34.16 10.71
C TRP A 156 -4.58 -33.52 10.60
N SER A 157 -4.54 -32.27 10.17
CA SER A 157 -3.33 -31.46 10.08
C SER A 157 -3.56 -30.06 10.59
N ILE A 158 -2.47 -29.42 10.99
CA ILE A 158 -2.43 -28.00 11.36
C ILE A 158 -1.12 -27.40 10.85
N ASP A 159 -1.17 -26.18 10.37
CA ASP A 159 -0.01 -25.33 10.08
C ASP A 159 -0.34 -23.94 10.62
N ALA A 160 0.40 -23.49 11.62
CA ALA A 160 0.18 -22.23 12.32
C ALA A 160 1.48 -21.45 12.38
N THR A 161 1.46 -20.19 11.93
CA THR A 161 2.61 -19.29 11.96
C THR A 161 2.20 -17.96 12.57
N TYR A 162 2.91 -17.55 13.62
CA TYR A 162 2.88 -16.20 14.16
C TYR A 162 4.16 -15.47 13.78
N THR A 163 4.03 -14.22 13.32
CA THR A 163 5.15 -13.35 12.96
C THR A 163 4.99 -12.01 13.66
N TYR A 164 6.06 -11.57 14.33
CA TYR A 164 6.24 -10.21 14.79
C TYR A 164 7.22 -9.50 13.85
N THR A 165 6.85 -8.31 13.36
CA THR A 165 7.70 -7.50 12.48
C THR A 165 7.82 -6.07 12.99
N GLN A 166 9.03 -5.69 13.36
CA GLN A 166 9.45 -4.32 13.54
C GLN A 166 10.12 -3.85 12.26
N ALA A 167 9.44 -2.98 11.53
CA ALA A 167 9.96 -2.40 10.31
C ALA A 167 9.81 -0.89 10.34
N ASP A 168 10.78 -0.19 9.77
CA ASP A 168 10.91 1.25 9.73
C ASP A 168 11.38 1.70 8.34
N GLU A 169 10.98 2.90 7.93
CA GLU A 169 11.29 3.47 6.62
C GLU A 169 11.31 5.00 6.70
N ASN A 170 12.18 5.65 5.90
CA ASN A 170 12.23 7.10 5.78
C ASN A 170 11.32 7.67 4.66
N ARG A 171 10.62 6.80 3.92
CA ARG A 171 9.55 7.19 2.99
C ARG A 171 8.46 6.13 3.02
N GLN A 172 7.20 6.57 2.90
CA GLN A 172 6.05 5.66 2.84
C GLN A 172 6.28 4.52 1.83
N PHE A 173 6.00 3.29 2.27
CA PHE A 173 6.07 2.09 1.45
C PHE A 173 5.38 2.26 0.09
N GLY A 174 6.06 1.87 -0.99
CA GLY A 174 5.56 1.93 -2.35
C GLY A 174 5.69 3.30 -3.03
N GLU A 175 6.15 4.33 -2.31
CA GLU A 175 6.33 5.68 -2.85
C GLU A 175 7.80 5.97 -3.18
N THR A 176 8.01 6.62 -4.32
CA THR A 176 9.35 7.02 -4.81
C THR A 176 9.50 8.53 -4.92
N TYR A 177 8.41 9.30 -4.88
CA TYR A 177 8.43 10.76 -4.86
C TYR A 177 8.45 11.30 -3.43
N ALA A 178 9.53 11.95 -3.07
CA ALA A 178 9.78 12.61 -1.80
C ALA A 178 9.86 14.13 -2.03
N LEU A 179 8.70 14.77 -2.22
CA LEU A 179 8.59 16.18 -2.67
C LEU A 179 8.32 17.17 -1.53
N ASP A 180 8.35 16.70 -0.29
CA ASP A 180 7.93 17.42 0.91
C ASP A 180 9.10 18.10 1.63
N TYR A 181 10.33 17.68 1.35
CA TYR A 181 11.57 18.28 1.86
C TYR A 181 12.61 18.49 0.74
N ALA A 182 13.64 19.28 1.04
CA ALA A 182 14.69 19.62 0.09
C ALA A 182 15.62 18.43 -0.20
N GLN A 183 15.86 17.59 0.80
CA GLN A 183 16.73 16.43 0.72
C GLN A 183 16.08 15.20 1.35
N ILE A 184 16.50 14.02 0.91
CA ILE A 184 15.97 12.76 1.46
C ILE A 184 16.43 12.51 2.91
N SER A 185 17.56 13.09 3.32
CA SER A 185 18.06 13.06 4.69
C SER A 185 17.19 13.86 5.67
N ASP A 186 16.36 14.77 5.19
CA ASP A 186 15.45 15.57 6.01
C ASP A 186 14.20 14.77 6.41
N TYR A 187 13.91 13.67 5.72
CA TYR A 187 12.79 12.81 6.06
C TYR A 187 13.10 11.98 7.32
N PRO A 188 12.25 12.05 8.35
CA PRO A 188 12.42 11.21 9.53
C PRO A 188 12.08 9.75 9.22
N THR A 189 12.66 8.84 10.01
CA THR A 189 12.33 7.41 9.93
C THR A 189 11.18 7.08 10.86
N LEU A 190 10.12 6.47 10.32
CA LEU A 190 8.96 6.01 11.07
C LEU A 190 8.67 4.54 10.74
N ARG A 191 7.89 3.87 11.61
CA ARG A 191 7.37 2.52 11.37
C ARG A 191 6.85 2.36 9.94
N SER A 192 7.23 1.29 9.26
CA SER A 192 6.75 1.00 7.90
C SER A 192 5.23 0.79 7.85
N SER A 193 4.62 1.36 6.81
CA SER A 193 3.21 1.14 6.48
C SER A 193 2.97 -0.14 5.67
N GLY A 194 4.03 -0.78 5.17
CA GLY A 194 3.95 -1.94 4.28
C GLY A 194 3.70 -3.28 4.96
N VAL A 195 3.91 -3.38 6.28
CA VAL A 195 3.82 -4.64 7.02
C VAL A 195 3.11 -4.49 8.38
N PRO A 196 2.22 -5.44 8.74
CA PRO A 196 1.60 -5.46 10.07
C PRO A 196 2.62 -5.79 11.15
N ARG A 197 2.36 -5.34 12.39
CA ARG A 197 3.28 -5.60 13.52
C ARG A 197 3.17 -7.02 14.01
N HIS A 198 1.95 -7.51 14.16
CA HIS A 198 1.64 -8.88 14.51
C HIS A 198 0.82 -9.48 13.37
N ARG A 199 1.18 -10.67 12.92
CA ARG A 199 0.37 -11.47 12.00
C ARG A 199 0.35 -12.90 12.49
N PHE A 200 -0.83 -13.48 12.58
CA PHE A 200 -1.03 -14.90 12.85
C PHE A 200 -1.87 -15.51 11.74
N VAL A 201 -1.39 -16.61 11.16
CA VAL A 201 -2.10 -17.39 10.16
C VAL A 201 -2.07 -18.85 10.59
N ILE A 202 -3.23 -19.48 10.62
CA ILE A 202 -3.39 -20.89 10.93
C ILE A 202 -4.30 -21.53 9.90
N ALA A 203 -3.91 -22.69 9.39
CA ALA A 203 -4.72 -23.52 8.53
C ALA A 203 -4.71 -24.95 9.05
N GLY A 204 -5.82 -25.66 8.89
CA GLY A 204 -5.92 -27.05 9.30
C GLY A 204 -6.98 -27.79 8.52
N SER A 205 -6.93 -29.12 8.61
CA SER A 205 -7.97 -29.97 8.05
C SER A 205 -8.16 -31.23 8.89
N VAL A 206 -9.33 -31.82 8.81
CA VAL A 206 -9.69 -33.07 9.50
C VAL A 206 -10.67 -33.86 8.64
N ASP A 207 -10.43 -35.17 8.54
CA ASP A 207 -11.42 -36.09 7.97
C ASP A 207 -12.38 -36.56 9.05
N THR A 208 -13.66 -36.52 8.72
CA THR A 208 -14.74 -36.92 9.62
C THR A 208 -15.16 -38.38 9.37
N PRO A 209 -15.78 -39.05 10.36
CA PRO A 209 -16.30 -40.42 10.18
C PRO A 209 -17.31 -40.57 9.05
N ILE A 210 -18.02 -39.49 8.68
CA ILE A 210 -18.97 -39.48 7.56
C ILE A 210 -18.29 -39.25 6.20
N GLY A 211 -16.97 -39.29 6.13
CA GLY A 211 -16.18 -39.15 4.91
C GLY A 211 -16.25 -37.75 4.28
N VAL A 212 -16.49 -36.72 5.10
CA VAL A 212 -16.33 -35.31 4.74
C VAL A 212 -14.98 -34.83 5.27
N THR A 213 -14.19 -34.16 4.45
CA THR A 213 -13.00 -33.43 4.89
C THR A 213 -13.39 -31.99 5.19
N ILE A 214 -13.14 -31.54 6.42
CA ILE A 214 -13.30 -30.15 6.84
C ILE A 214 -11.93 -29.50 6.79
N SER A 215 -11.81 -28.32 6.20
CA SER A 215 -10.61 -27.49 6.25
C SER A 215 -10.96 -26.10 6.78
N SER A 216 -10.06 -25.50 7.53
CA SER A 216 -10.21 -24.14 8.04
C SER A 216 -8.94 -23.33 7.80
N LYS A 217 -9.12 -22.03 7.63
CA LYS A 217 -8.03 -21.05 7.65
C LYS A 217 -8.46 -19.86 8.49
N PHE A 218 -7.68 -19.50 9.49
CA PHE A 218 -7.85 -18.27 10.24
C PHE A 218 -6.63 -17.38 10.07
N GLN A 219 -6.87 -16.08 9.93
CA GLN A 219 -5.83 -15.07 9.87
C GLN A 219 -6.25 -13.84 10.65
N ILE A 220 -5.30 -13.27 11.37
CA ILE A 220 -5.47 -12.03 12.12
C ILE A 220 -4.18 -11.22 12.06
N GLU A 221 -4.30 -9.90 11.97
CA GLU A 221 -3.15 -9.00 11.90
C GLU A 221 -3.42 -7.66 12.55
N SER A 222 -2.38 -7.00 13.03
CA SER A 222 -2.46 -5.64 13.57
C SER A 222 -2.89 -4.61 12.53
N PRO A 223 -3.45 -3.46 12.97
CA PRO A 223 -3.75 -2.33 12.12
C PRO A 223 -2.60 -1.89 11.20
N SER A 224 -2.97 -1.38 10.04
CA SER A 224 -2.05 -0.63 9.18
C SER A 224 -1.55 0.62 9.89
N TYR A 225 -0.30 0.99 9.62
CA TYR A 225 0.30 2.21 10.13
C TYR A 225 0.13 3.35 9.12
N LEU A 226 -0.46 4.44 9.56
CA LEU A 226 -0.72 5.65 8.80
C LEU A 226 0.38 6.67 9.07
N LYS A 227 0.70 7.49 8.06
CA LYS A 227 1.72 8.54 8.14
C LYS A 227 1.23 9.78 7.41
N ALA A 228 1.38 10.94 8.03
CA ALA A 228 1.02 12.19 7.39
C ALA A 228 1.82 13.36 7.97
N PHE A 229 1.93 14.42 7.18
CA PHE A 229 2.59 15.65 7.61
C PHE A 229 1.65 16.53 8.43
N ILE A 230 2.20 17.17 9.45
CA ILE A 230 1.62 18.32 10.13
C ILE A 230 2.56 19.49 9.88
N ASP A 231 2.01 20.56 9.33
CA ASP A 231 2.70 21.82 9.10
C ASP A 231 2.21 22.82 10.14
N ASN A 232 3.13 23.37 10.94
CA ASN A 232 2.86 24.36 11.98
C ASN A 232 3.50 25.69 11.61
N SER A 233 2.83 26.79 11.96
CA SER A 233 3.33 28.15 11.79
C SER A 233 4.22 28.60 12.96
N ASP A 234 3.95 28.11 14.18
CA ASP A 234 4.73 28.41 15.38
C ASP A 234 4.80 27.18 16.32
N PRO A 235 5.98 26.55 16.53
CA PRO A 235 7.21 26.83 15.81
C PRO A 235 7.09 26.45 14.32
N PHE A 236 7.66 27.26 13.44
CA PHE A 236 7.63 27.03 11.99
C PHE A 236 8.28 25.69 11.63
N SER A 237 7.47 24.67 11.34
CA SER A 237 7.95 23.29 11.24
C SER A 237 7.01 22.40 10.43
N ARG A 238 7.61 21.45 9.70
CA ARG A 238 6.91 20.31 9.09
C ARG A 238 7.34 19.06 9.82
N THR A 239 6.39 18.36 10.41
CA THR A 239 6.62 17.12 11.17
C THR A 239 5.88 15.97 10.52
N LEU A 240 6.57 14.85 10.32
CA LEU A 240 5.92 13.60 9.92
C LEU A 240 5.41 12.89 11.18
N VAL A 241 4.10 12.72 11.28
CA VAL A 241 3.46 11.97 12.36
C VAL A 241 2.91 10.64 11.84
N GLY A 242 2.72 9.68 12.74
CA GLY A 242 2.11 8.42 12.38
C GLY A 242 1.30 7.80 13.51
N ARG A 243 0.34 6.96 13.14
CA ARG A 243 -0.54 6.23 14.07
C ARG A 243 -1.00 4.91 13.49
N GLN A 244 -1.54 4.04 14.33
CA GLN A 244 -2.33 2.91 13.85
C GLN A 244 -3.71 3.38 13.39
N ALA A 245 -4.21 2.81 12.30
CA ALA A 245 -5.59 2.97 11.87
C ALA A 245 -6.56 2.31 12.86
N ASP A 246 -7.77 2.86 13.00
CA ASP A 246 -8.77 2.30 13.92
C ASP A 246 -9.27 0.93 13.47
N SER A 247 -9.14 0.63 12.17
CA SER A 247 -9.33 -0.70 11.59
C SER A 247 -10.70 -1.32 11.90
N LEU A 248 -10.75 -2.48 12.58
CA LEU A 248 -12.00 -3.13 12.98
C LEU A 248 -12.68 -2.46 14.20
N GLY A 249 -12.11 -1.37 14.73
CA GLY A 249 -12.55 -0.71 15.96
C GLY A 249 -12.02 -1.39 17.22
N ASP A 250 -11.08 -2.32 17.08
CA ASP A 250 -10.39 -3.03 18.17
C ASP A 250 -8.87 -3.06 17.94
N LEU A 251 -8.15 -3.96 18.61
CA LEU A 251 -6.69 -4.10 18.49
C LEU A 251 -6.23 -4.65 17.12
N TRP A 252 -7.15 -5.00 16.20
CA TRP A 252 -6.84 -5.74 14.98
C TRP A 252 -7.19 -4.98 13.70
N GLY A 253 -6.25 -5.06 12.76
CA GLY A 253 -6.33 -4.53 11.41
C GLY A 253 -7.27 -5.34 10.53
N ARG A 254 -7.12 -6.65 10.64
CA ARG A 254 -7.86 -7.62 9.85
C ARG A 254 -8.03 -8.91 10.63
N ARG A 255 -9.17 -9.54 10.41
CA ARG A 255 -9.52 -10.85 10.95
C ARG A 255 -10.39 -11.60 9.95
N GLN A 256 -10.09 -12.86 9.69
CA GLN A 256 -10.85 -13.67 8.75
C GLN A 256 -10.74 -15.15 9.10
N LEU A 257 -11.88 -15.84 9.08
CA LEU A 257 -12.03 -17.27 9.29
C LEU A 257 -12.73 -17.84 8.07
N ASP A 258 -12.12 -18.81 7.42
CA ASP A 258 -12.64 -19.50 6.25
C ASP A 258 -12.84 -20.97 6.60
N PHE A 259 -13.92 -21.56 6.09
CA PHE A 259 -14.16 -23.00 6.12
C PHE A 259 -14.30 -23.57 4.70
N ALA A 260 -13.87 -24.81 4.52
CA ALA A 260 -14.16 -25.60 3.35
C ALA A 260 -14.63 -27.00 3.77
N PHE A 261 -15.65 -27.51 3.11
CA PHE A 261 -16.20 -28.85 3.31
C PHE A 261 -16.12 -29.59 1.98
N THR A 262 -15.43 -30.71 1.94
CA THR A 262 -15.28 -31.53 0.72
C THR A 262 -15.82 -32.93 0.95
N LYS A 263 -16.63 -33.42 0.01
CA LYS A 263 -17.14 -34.78 -0.01
C LYS A 263 -16.88 -35.40 -1.37
N TYR A 264 -16.35 -36.62 -1.37
CA TYR A 264 -16.31 -37.47 -2.55
C TYR A 264 -17.46 -38.47 -2.50
N VAL A 265 -18.24 -38.55 -3.58
CA VAL A 265 -19.33 -39.50 -3.74
C VAL A 265 -18.95 -40.45 -4.89
N PRO A 266 -18.78 -41.75 -4.61
CA PRO A 266 -18.48 -42.73 -5.65
C PRO A 266 -19.69 -42.92 -6.58
N LEU A 267 -19.44 -43.05 -7.87
CA LEU A 267 -20.44 -43.39 -8.88
C LEU A 267 -20.11 -44.74 -9.51
N GLY A 268 -20.26 -45.80 -8.70
CA GLY A 268 -19.91 -47.17 -9.09
C GLY A 268 -20.69 -47.74 -10.27
N PHE A 269 -21.71 -47.04 -10.77
CA PHE A 269 -22.44 -47.42 -11.98
C PHE A 269 -21.72 -47.01 -13.29
N ILE A 270 -20.67 -46.18 -13.22
CA ILE A 270 -19.84 -45.79 -14.38
C ILE A 270 -18.58 -46.64 -14.41
N THR A 271 -17.74 -46.51 -13.36
CA THR A 271 -16.60 -47.39 -13.07
C THR A 271 -16.33 -47.38 -11.56
N ASP A 272 -15.49 -48.32 -11.08
CA ASP A 272 -15.04 -48.35 -9.68
C ASP A 272 -14.19 -47.13 -9.27
N GLN A 273 -13.64 -46.40 -10.25
CA GLN A 273 -12.79 -45.23 -10.01
C GLN A 273 -13.57 -43.91 -10.09
N THR A 274 -14.78 -43.92 -10.67
CA THR A 274 -15.55 -42.70 -10.91
C THR A 274 -16.06 -42.08 -9.61
N LYS A 275 -15.75 -40.79 -9.41
CA LYS A 275 -16.15 -40.02 -8.22
C LYS A 275 -16.60 -38.62 -8.59
N ILE A 276 -17.67 -38.15 -7.95
CA ILE A 276 -18.02 -36.72 -7.89
C ILE A 276 -17.40 -36.12 -6.63
N ARG A 277 -16.66 -35.04 -6.79
CA ARG A 277 -16.23 -34.16 -5.70
C ARG A 277 -17.23 -33.01 -5.56
N MET A 278 -17.84 -32.87 -4.39
CA MET A 278 -18.59 -31.68 -4.01
C MET A 278 -17.79 -30.90 -2.97
N ARG A 279 -17.66 -29.59 -3.15
CA ARG A 279 -16.97 -28.71 -2.21
C ARG A 279 -17.75 -27.43 -1.97
N LEU A 280 -17.95 -27.11 -0.69
CA LEU A 280 -18.52 -25.86 -0.19
C LEU A 280 -17.43 -25.06 0.52
N ASP A 281 -17.15 -23.86 0.05
CA ASP A 281 -16.27 -22.89 0.73
C ASP A 281 -17.14 -21.77 1.33
N ILE A 282 -16.93 -21.49 2.61
CA ILE A 282 -17.50 -20.32 3.32
C ILE A 282 -16.31 -19.45 3.71
N LEU A 283 -16.08 -18.40 2.93
CA LEU A 283 -15.02 -17.43 3.17
C LEU A 283 -15.54 -16.33 4.09
N ASN A 284 -14.68 -15.87 5.00
CA ASN A 284 -14.98 -14.82 5.97
C ASN A 284 -16.28 -15.09 6.76
N VAL A 285 -16.32 -16.22 7.44
CA VAL A 285 -17.43 -16.72 8.26
C VAL A 285 -17.85 -15.68 9.31
N MET A 286 -16.89 -14.97 9.90
CA MET A 286 -17.13 -13.91 10.88
C MET A 286 -17.81 -12.66 10.27
N ASN A 287 -17.81 -12.55 8.94
CA ASN A 287 -18.35 -11.41 8.21
C ASN A 287 -17.69 -10.07 8.61
N ASP A 288 -16.43 -10.12 9.03
CA ASP A 288 -15.64 -8.94 9.39
C ASP A 288 -15.38 -8.13 8.11
N ARG A 289 -15.54 -6.80 8.19
CA ARG A 289 -15.26 -5.90 7.08
C ARG A 289 -13.82 -5.39 7.19
N ASN A 290 -12.91 -6.08 6.52
CA ASN A 290 -11.48 -5.78 6.53
C ASN A 290 -11.17 -4.57 5.64
N TYR A 291 -11.50 -3.37 6.15
CA TYR A 291 -11.36 -2.10 5.41
C TYR A 291 -9.90 -1.77 5.09
N THR A 292 -9.68 -1.08 3.96
CA THR A 292 -8.34 -0.69 3.50
C THR A 292 -8.09 0.82 3.51
N ASP A 293 -9.15 1.61 3.65
CA ASP A 293 -9.07 3.06 3.45
C ASP A 293 -9.42 3.81 4.74
N PHE A 294 -8.49 4.64 5.19
CA PHE A 294 -8.59 5.40 6.42
C PHE A 294 -8.29 6.88 6.19
N ASN A 295 -8.90 7.74 7.00
CA ASN A 295 -8.59 9.16 7.02
C ASN A 295 -7.16 9.34 7.53
N ASN A 296 -6.30 9.91 6.69
CA ASN A 296 -4.91 10.14 6.97
C ASN A 296 -4.59 11.64 7.19
N SER A 297 -5.58 12.44 7.60
CA SER A 297 -5.41 13.85 7.94
C SER A 297 -5.25 14.01 9.45
N PRO A 298 -4.06 14.37 9.98
CA PRO A 298 -3.83 14.42 11.43
C PRO A 298 -4.61 15.50 12.18
N ILE A 299 -5.06 16.53 11.47
CA ILE A 299 -5.82 17.64 12.04
C ILE A 299 -7.35 17.40 12.02
N ASP A 300 -7.80 16.34 11.37
CA ASP A 300 -9.21 15.96 11.32
C ASP A 300 -9.59 15.20 12.61
N PRO A 301 -10.71 15.54 13.28
CA PRO A 301 -11.20 14.76 14.43
C PRO A 301 -11.39 13.26 14.14
N ASN A 302 -11.58 12.90 12.86
CA ASN A 302 -11.73 11.53 12.40
C ASN A 302 -10.42 10.91 11.89
N TYR A 303 -9.24 11.48 12.19
CA TYR A 303 -7.94 10.89 11.84
C TYR A 303 -7.92 9.41 12.27
N GLY A 304 -7.43 8.52 11.40
CA GLY A 304 -7.36 7.08 11.64
C GLY A 304 -8.67 6.32 11.48
N GLN A 305 -9.82 7.00 11.44
CA GLN A 305 -11.11 6.37 11.18
C GLN A 305 -11.24 5.99 9.71
N ARG A 306 -12.08 4.99 9.44
CA ARG A 306 -12.41 4.54 8.08
C ARG A 306 -12.94 5.69 7.22
N SER A 307 -12.35 5.92 6.04
CA SER A 307 -12.78 6.97 5.10
C SER A 307 -13.70 6.46 4.00
N THR A 308 -13.59 5.18 3.59
CA THR A 308 -14.46 4.56 2.58
C THR A 308 -14.92 3.17 3.02
N TYR A 309 -15.88 2.56 2.32
CA TYR A 309 -16.31 1.18 2.57
C TYR A 309 -15.50 0.15 1.77
N SER A 310 -14.37 0.53 1.15
CA SER A 310 -13.51 -0.40 0.43
C SER A 310 -12.93 -1.45 1.38
N THR A 311 -13.06 -2.72 0.98
CA THR A 311 -12.40 -3.86 1.64
C THR A 311 -11.28 -4.43 0.76
N GLY A 312 -10.95 -3.75 -0.35
CA GLY A 312 -10.03 -4.24 -1.37
C GLY A 312 -10.41 -5.64 -1.84
N GLY A 313 -9.43 -6.56 -1.84
CA GLY A 313 -9.63 -7.98 -2.15
C GLY A 313 -10.18 -8.83 -0.99
N ASN A 314 -10.58 -8.21 0.13
CA ASN A 314 -10.98 -8.90 1.35
C ASN A 314 -12.49 -8.87 1.52
N ALA A 315 -13.20 -9.51 0.59
CA ALA A 315 -14.65 -9.52 0.58
C ALA A 315 -15.25 -9.96 1.94
N PRO A 316 -16.41 -9.40 2.32
CA PRO A 316 -17.25 -9.95 3.38
C PRO A 316 -17.65 -11.41 3.11
N ARG A 317 -18.50 -11.98 3.96
CA ARG A 317 -18.87 -13.40 3.87
C ARG A 317 -19.26 -13.80 2.44
N THR A 318 -18.53 -14.76 1.89
CA THR A 318 -18.71 -15.26 0.53
C THR A 318 -18.87 -16.77 0.55
N ILE A 319 -19.91 -17.27 -0.12
CA ILE A 319 -20.18 -18.70 -0.23
C ILE A 319 -19.90 -19.13 -1.66
N LYS A 320 -19.09 -20.18 -1.82
CA LYS A 320 -18.76 -20.77 -3.11
C LYS A 320 -19.07 -22.26 -3.08
N LEU A 321 -19.84 -22.70 -4.06
CA LEU A 321 -20.07 -24.12 -4.32
C LEU A 321 -19.27 -24.53 -5.55
N SER A 322 -18.60 -25.67 -5.48
CA SER A 322 -17.92 -26.26 -6.63
C SER A 322 -18.16 -27.76 -6.69
N ALA A 323 -18.33 -28.25 -7.91
CA ALA A 323 -18.37 -29.68 -8.22
C ALA A 323 -17.21 -30.02 -9.15
N GLY A 324 -16.69 -31.24 -9.04
CA GLY A 324 -15.70 -31.78 -9.96
C GLY A 324 -15.98 -33.26 -10.19
N PHE A 325 -15.56 -33.76 -11.35
CA PHE A 325 -15.74 -35.15 -11.74
C PHE A 325 -14.38 -35.76 -12.06
N SER A 326 -14.13 -36.97 -11.60
CA SER A 326 -12.91 -37.74 -11.86
C SER A 326 -13.31 -39.15 -12.29
N PHE A 327 -12.66 -39.65 -13.34
CA PHE A 327 -12.88 -40.96 -13.94
C PHE A 327 -11.54 -41.63 -14.23
#